data_AF-A0A3B3ZQZ3-F1
#
_entry.id   AF-A0A3B3ZQZ3-F1
#
_cell.length_a   1.000
_cell.length_b   1.000
_cell.length_c   1.000
_cell.angle_alpha   90.00
_cell.angle_beta   90.00
_cell.angle_gamma   90.00
#
_symmetry.space_group_name_H-M   'P 1'
#
loop_
_entity.id
_entity.type
_entity.pdbx_description
1 polymer ?
#
loop_
_entity_poly.entity_id
_entity_poly.type
_entity_poly.pdbx_seq_one_letter_code
_entity_poly.pdbx_strand_id
1 'polypeptide(L)'
;QNRFRLDQDTLNGIIAEVDADGSGELEFEEFCTLAARFLIEEDMEAMQAELKEAFRLYDREGNGYITTTVLREILRELDDKL
;
A
#
# COMPACT_ATOMS: atom_id res chain seq x y z
N GLN A 1 -13.34 12.51 -15.38
CA GLN A 1 -12.47 11.32 -15.26
C GLN A 1 -11.45 11.65 -14.19
N ASN A 2 -11.79 11.48 -12.90
CA ASN A 2 -10.88 11.79 -11.77
C ASN A 2 -11.42 11.17 -10.47
N ARG A 3 -11.69 9.86 -10.46
CA ARG A 3 -11.98 9.14 -9.22
C ARG A 3 -10.67 8.55 -8.73
N PHE A 4 -10.35 8.80 -7.46
CA PHE A 4 -9.19 8.27 -6.75
C PHE A 4 -7.83 8.88 -7.12
N ARG A 5 -7.75 10.21 -7.14
CA ARG A 5 -6.45 10.81 -6.78
C ARG A 5 -6.26 10.49 -5.30
N LEU A 6 -5.57 9.39 -4.99
CA LEU A 6 -5.05 9.08 -3.66
C LEU A 6 -4.15 10.26 -3.28
N ASP A 7 -4.74 11.29 -2.69
CA ASP A 7 -4.02 12.49 -2.30
C ASP A 7 -2.95 12.10 -1.28
N GLN A 8 -1.75 12.63 -1.50
CA GLN A 8 -0.56 12.28 -0.75
C GLN A 8 -0.76 12.43 0.76
N ASP A 9 -1.54 13.43 1.15
CA ASP A 9 -1.99 13.70 2.52
C ASP A 9 -2.95 12.63 3.07
N THR A 10 -3.89 12.14 2.26
CA THR A 10 -4.80 11.05 2.69
C THR A 10 -4.03 9.76 2.89
N LEU A 11 -3.10 9.46 1.98
CA LEU A 11 -2.22 8.31 2.12
C LEU A 11 -1.34 8.41 3.37
N ASN A 12 -0.65 9.54 3.56
CA ASN A 12 0.18 9.76 4.75
C ASN A 12 -0.63 9.69 6.06
N GLY A 13 -1.86 10.21 6.06
CA GLY A 13 -2.73 10.15 7.24
C GLY A 13 -3.10 8.72 7.61
N ILE A 14 -3.36 7.87 6.62
CA ILE A 14 -3.73 6.47 6.86
C ILE A 14 -2.49 5.65 7.19
N ILE A 15 -1.38 5.87 6.49
CA ILE A 15 -0.08 5.29 6.83
C ILE A 15 0.27 5.59 8.28
N ALA A 16 0.15 6.84 8.73
CA ALA A 16 0.41 7.20 10.13
C ALA A 16 -0.58 6.58 11.13
N GLU A 17 -1.76 6.14 10.67
CA GLU A 17 -2.71 5.37 11.50
C GLU A 17 -2.32 3.90 11.62
N VAL A 18 -1.72 3.30 10.59
CA VAL A 18 -1.28 1.88 10.62
C VAL A 18 0.14 1.71 11.14
N ASP A 19 1.04 2.68 10.90
CA ASP A 19 2.41 2.78 11.40
C ASP A 19 2.39 3.13 12.90
N ALA A 20 1.88 2.19 13.70
CA ALA A 20 1.70 2.36 15.14
C ALA A 20 3.03 2.29 15.91
N ASP A 21 4.04 1.66 15.32
CA ASP A 21 5.39 1.57 15.89
C ASP A 21 6.24 2.80 15.52
N GLY A 22 5.81 3.60 14.54
CA GLY A 22 6.50 4.80 14.09
C GLY A 22 7.85 4.48 13.45
N SER A 23 8.00 3.25 12.93
CA SER A 23 9.19 2.83 12.19
C SER A 23 9.35 3.64 10.91
N GLY A 24 8.25 4.16 10.35
CA GLY A 24 8.23 4.75 9.01
C GLY A 24 8.37 3.70 7.90
N GLU A 25 8.20 2.43 8.27
CA GLU A 25 8.24 1.25 7.42
C GLU A 25 6.90 0.53 7.55
N LEU A 26 6.48 -0.13 6.48
CA LEU A 26 5.21 -0.86 6.43
C LEU A 26 5.50 -2.33 6.18
N GLU A 27 5.12 -3.14 7.16
CA GLU A 27 5.15 -4.57 7.03
C GLU A 27 4.02 -5.06 6.12
N PHE A 28 4.17 -6.28 5.58
CA PHE A 28 3.17 -6.85 4.68
C PHE A 28 1.76 -6.94 5.31
N GLU A 29 1.67 -7.20 6.62
CA GLU A 29 0.41 -7.25 7.37
C GLU A 29 -0.26 -5.86 7.49
N GLU A 30 0.52 -4.84 7.83
CA GLU A 30 0.05 -3.46 7.94
C GLU A 30 -0.37 -2.92 6.57
N PHE A 31 0.36 -3.30 5.52
CA PHE A 31 0.01 -2.96 4.16
C PHE A 31 -1.31 -3.59 3.70
N CYS A 32 -1.53 -4.89 3.98
CA CYS A 32 -2.80 -5.55 3.71
C CYS A 32 -3.96 -4.84 4.45
N THR A 33 -3.72 -4.46 5.69
CA THR A 33 -4.71 -3.76 6.52
C THR A 33 -5.05 -2.38 5.96
N LEU A 34 -4.04 -1.64 5.49
CA LEU A 34 -4.20 -0.34 4.84
C LEU A 34 -4.98 -0.47 3.52
N ALA A 35 -4.61 -1.42 2.67
CA ALA A 35 -5.29 -1.67 1.41
C ALA A 35 -6.76 -2.07 1.61
N ALA A 36 -7.04 -2.94 2.59
CA ALA A 36 -8.40 -3.34 2.97
C ALA A 36 -9.24 -2.18 3.53
N ARG A 37 -8.63 -1.18 4.18
CA ARG A 37 -9.34 0.04 4.63
C ARG A 37 -9.57 1.04 3.50
N PHE A 38 -8.66 1.11 2.53
CA PHE A 38 -8.70 2.14 1.48
C PHE A 38 -9.58 1.73 0.29
N LEU A 39 -9.51 0.45 -0.10
CA LEU A 39 -10.26 -0.09 -1.23
C LEU A 39 -11.33 -1.03 -0.69
N ILE A 40 -12.58 -0.56 -0.74
CA ILE A 40 -13.75 -1.43 -0.57
C ILE A 40 -13.94 -2.18 -1.90
N GLU A 41 -12.99 -3.04 -2.24
CA GLU A 41 -13.15 -3.97 -3.36
C GLU A 41 -13.66 -5.31 -2.81
N GLU A 42 -14.63 -5.90 -3.52
CA GLU A 42 -15.23 -7.18 -3.16
C GLU A 42 -14.21 -8.34 -3.25
N ASP A 43 -13.04 -8.10 -3.85
CA ASP A 43 -12.00 -9.09 -4.17
C ASP A 43 -10.66 -8.79 -3.47
N MET A 44 -10.68 -8.77 -2.12
CA MET A 44 -9.47 -8.60 -1.31
C MET A 44 -8.37 -9.63 -1.63
N GLU A 45 -8.71 -10.83 -2.08
CA GLU A 45 -7.75 -11.89 -2.43
C GLU A 45 -6.94 -11.54 -3.70
N ALA A 46 -7.59 -11.06 -4.75
CA ALA A 46 -6.91 -10.64 -5.97
C ALA A 46 -6.00 -9.43 -5.71
N MET A 47 -6.50 -8.46 -4.93
CA MET A 47 -5.73 -7.31 -4.49
C MET A 47 -4.49 -7.73 -3.68
N GLN A 48 -4.67 -8.64 -2.71
CA GLN A 48 -3.56 -9.14 -1.90
C GLN A 48 -2.49 -9.83 -2.76
N ALA A 49 -2.89 -10.54 -3.82
CA ALA A 49 -1.95 -11.15 -4.76
C ALA A 49 -1.13 -10.09 -5.53
N GLU A 50 -1.79 -9.10 -6.12
CA GLU A 50 -1.15 -7.99 -6.86
C GLU A 50 -0.22 -7.19 -5.95
N LEU A 51 -0.68 -6.86 -4.75
CA LEU A 51 0.10 -6.16 -3.72
C LEU A 51 1.32 -6.97 -3.29
N LYS A 52 1.20 -8.29 -3.16
CA LYS A 52 2.31 -9.17 -2.80
C LYS A 52 3.35 -9.30 -3.90
N GLU A 53 2.92 -9.32 -5.16
CA GLU A 53 3.84 -9.29 -6.30
C GLU A 53 4.55 -7.94 -6.40
N ALA A 54 3.83 -6.83 -6.23
CA ALA A 54 4.41 -5.49 -6.17
C ALA A 54 5.40 -5.40 -4.99
N PHE A 55 4.99 -5.82 -3.79
CA PHE A 55 5.85 -5.83 -2.61
C PHE A 55 7.15 -6.59 -2.86
N ARG A 56 7.10 -7.78 -3.48
CA ARG A 56 8.32 -8.53 -3.87
C ARG A 56 9.17 -7.83 -4.92
N LEU A 57 8.57 -7.09 -5.84
CA LEU A 57 9.30 -6.34 -6.85
C LEU A 57 10.10 -5.19 -6.24
N TYR A 58 9.55 -4.57 -5.19
CA TYR A 58 10.14 -3.43 -4.51
C TYR A 58 11.04 -3.83 -3.32
N ASP A 59 10.71 -4.90 -2.59
CA ASP A 59 11.53 -5.49 -1.52
C ASP A 59 12.68 -6.33 -2.11
N ARG A 60 13.60 -5.66 -2.81
CA ARG A 60 14.78 -6.31 -3.44
C ARG A 60 15.77 -6.87 -2.42
N GLU A 61 15.76 -6.32 -1.21
CA GLU A 61 16.64 -6.73 -0.12
C GLU A 61 16.05 -7.89 0.69
N GLY A 62 14.76 -8.19 0.52
CA GLY A 62 14.09 -9.26 1.27
C GLY A 62 13.93 -8.92 2.75
N ASN A 63 13.80 -7.63 3.05
CA ASN A 63 13.72 -7.10 4.40
C ASN A 63 12.34 -7.36 5.02
N GLY A 64 11.32 -7.66 4.20
CA GLY A 64 9.96 -7.95 4.68
C GLY A 64 9.14 -6.71 5.05
N TYR A 65 9.69 -5.52 4.81
CA TYR A 65 9.03 -4.22 4.98
C TYR A 65 9.31 -3.34 3.75
N ILE A 66 8.41 -2.41 3.48
CA ILE A 66 8.62 -1.36 2.49
C ILE A 66 8.49 0.01 3.15
N THR A 67 9.28 0.97 2.70
CA THR A 67 9.12 2.34 3.19
C THR A 67 7.82 2.96 2.68
N THR A 68 7.29 3.92 3.42
CA THR A 68 6.11 4.71 3.03
C THR A 68 6.24 5.39 1.65
N THR A 69 7.47 5.61 1.19
CA THR A 69 7.77 6.14 -0.15
C THR A 69 7.53 5.09 -1.22
N VAL A 70 7.98 3.86 -1.00
CA VAL A 70 7.78 2.72 -1.91
C VAL A 70 6.30 2.34 -1.98
N LEU A 71 5.62 2.34 -0.83
CA LEU A 71 4.17 2.15 -0.75
C LEU A 71 3.41 3.07 -1.72
N ARG A 72 3.79 4.35 -1.73
CA ARG A 72 3.18 5.37 -2.57
C ARG A 72 3.36 5.07 -4.06
N GLU A 73 4.52 4.58 -4.45
CA GLU A 73 4.79 4.16 -5.84
C GLU A 73 3.92 2.96 -6.22
N ILE A 74 3.80 1.96 -5.34
CA ILE A 74 2.95 0.77 -5.58
C ILE A 74 1.48 1.16 -5.77
N LEU A 75 0.94 1.98 -4.87
CA LEU A 75 -0.46 2.40 -4.95
C LEU A 75 -0.75 3.28 -6.19
N ARG A 76 0.24 4.07 -6.63
CA ARG A 76 0.12 4.85 -7.85
C ARG A 76 0.11 3.97 -9.10
N GLU A 77 0.94 2.94 -9.14
CA GLU A 77 0.98 1.97 -10.26
C GLU A 77 -0.29 1.11 -10.31
N LEU A 78 -0.90 0.82 -9.17
CA LEU A 78 -2.19 0.13 -9.10
C LEU A 78 -3.34 1.01 -9.60
N ASP A 79 -3.35 2.30 -9.24
CA ASP A 79 -4.35 3.27 -9.73
C ASP A 79 -4.27 3.48 -11.26
N ASP A 80 -3.08 3.48 -11.86
CA ASP A 80 -2.91 3.61 -13.32
C ASP A 80 -3.37 2.37 -14.10
N LYS A 81 -3.46 1.21 -13.42
CA LYS A 81 -3.89 -0.07 -14.02
C LYS A 81 -5.40 -0.35 -13.89
N LEU A 82 -6.14 0.40 -13.07
CA LEU A 82 -7.60 0.32 -12.93
C LEU A 82 -8.34 1.19 -13.96
#